data_AF-A0AAE3QV51-F1
#
_entry.id   AF-A0AAE3QV51-F1
#
_cell.length_a   1.000
_cell.length_b   1.000
_cell.length_c   1.000
_cell.angle_alpha   90.00
_cell.angle_beta   90.00
_cell.angle_gamma   90.00
#
_symmetry.space_group_name_H-M   'P 1'
#
loop_
_entity.id
_entity.type
_entity.pdbx_description
1 polymer ?
#
loop_
_entity_poly.entity_id
_entity_poly.type
_entity_poly.pdbx_seq_one_letter_code
_entity_poly.pdbx_strand_id
1 'polypeptide(L)'
;MSSILLEDIKRKEEHLLNEVSDKERFFYLYLTKGEISANFSDLGPIDKVCLAAFTKIQNQDLDAIVERNKNARPVAGSHFSYNLISLCAFAIYDRRIVDSHVRDYFQKHGLKDKFIINHLFGNSFILKNENTTSIPSIDALIDDIFLKNQFEDALALIIKALEDCSDPIELFIIRQSYSKISQFHSNPAIERENRLLKEELALFTSSVNRKADRFVGILTLSFLPFCFLIIKWWDEKGLESIFTAWAAAIYILEIGLYQVLKKRFSLDEFLEKLSLRVVKWWFKVHKLDYRIVRKLLEEREV
;
A
#
# COMPACT_ATOMS: atom_id res chain seq x y z
N MET A 1 20.33 2.73 13.51
CA MET A 1 20.94 2.44 12.20
C MET A 1 19.88 2.14 11.14
N SER A 2 18.95 1.21 11.39
CA SER A 2 17.78 0.94 10.51
C SER A 2 16.94 2.19 10.19
N SER A 3 16.69 3.07 11.18
CA SER A 3 15.91 4.30 11.00
C SER A 3 16.55 5.36 10.10
N ILE A 4 17.89 5.48 10.13
CA ILE A 4 18.65 6.47 9.34
C ILE A 4 18.64 6.07 7.87
N LEU A 5 18.86 4.78 7.59
CA LEU A 5 18.85 4.26 6.23
C LEU A 5 17.49 4.43 5.55
N LEU A 6 16.39 4.24 6.29
CA LEU A 6 15.04 4.49 5.79
C LEU A 6 14.79 5.97 5.47
N GLU A 7 15.36 6.89 6.26
CA GLU A 7 15.28 8.32 6.00
C GLU A 7 16.10 8.71 4.77
N ASP A 8 17.26 8.10 4.57
CA ASP A 8 18.09 8.31 3.38
C ASP A 8 17.42 7.81 2.10
N ILE A 9 16.80 6.61 2.15
CA ILE A 9 16.01 6.07 1.03
C ILE A 9 14.88 7.04 0.64
N LYS A 10 14.14 7.57 1.63
CA LYS A 10 13.03 8.51 1.37
C LYS A 10 13.51 9.83 0.78
N ARG A 11 14.61 10.36 1.28
CA ARG A 11 15.20 11.59 0.74
C ARG A 11 15.63 11.42 -0.72
N LYS A 12 16.22 10.27 -1.05
CA LYS A 12 16.60 9.91 -2.41
C LYS A 12 15.37 9.70 -3.30
N GLU A 13 14.30 9.09 -2.77
CA GLU A 13 13.01 8.93 -3.43
C GLU A 13 12.42 10.28 -3.86
N GLU A 14 12.31 11.22 -2.92
CA GLU A 14 11.80 12.57 -3.19
C GLU A 14 12.63 13.29 -4.26
N HIS A 15 13.96 13.20 -4.18
CA HIS A 15 14.85 13.81 -5.16
C HIS A 15 14.66 13.22 -6.56
N LEU A 16 14.76 11.89 -6.69
CA LEU A 16 14.67 11.22 -7.98
C LEU A 16 13.29 11.41 -8.63
N LEU A 17 12.20 11.33 -7.86
CA LEU A 17 10.85 11.49 -8.40
C LEU A 17 10.54 12.90 -8.90
N ASN A 18 11.31 13.91 -8.49
CA ASN A 18 11.20 15.28 -8.99
C ASN A 18 11.95 15.50 -10.32
N GLU A 19 12.94 14.66 -10.66
CA GLU A 19 13.81 14.85 -11.83
C GLU A 19 13.46 13.94 -13.01
N VAL A 20 12.72 12.86 -12.76
CA VAL A 20 12.42 11.82 -13.76
C VAL A 20 11.19 12.15 -14.60
N SER A 21 11.08 11.46 -15.72
CA SER A 21 9.92 11.58 -16.60
C SER A 21 8.63 11.04 -15.96
N ASP A 22 7.48 11.51 -16.45
CA ASP A 22 6.16 11.06 -15.97
C ASP A 22 6.01 9.53 -16.01
N LYS A 23 6.44 8.88 -17.08
CA LYS A 23 6.41 7.42 -17.21
C LYS A 23 7.24 6.71 -16.14
N GLU A 24 8.41 7.24 -15.78
CA GLU A 24 9.30 6.67 -14.76
C GLU A 24 8.67 6.82 -13.38
N ARG A 25 8.11 7.99 -13.11
CA ARG A 25 7.34 8.26 -11.90
C ARG A 25 6.13 7.33 -11.78
N PHE A 26 5.33 7.17 -12.84
CA PHE A 26 4.17 6.28 -12.81
C PHE A 26 4.58 4.83 -12.57
N PHE A 27 5.65 4.37 -13.21
CA PHE A 27 6.14 3.02 -13.05
C PHE A 27 6.67 2.75 -11.63
N TYR A 28 7.43 3.70 -11.07
CA TYR A 28 7.90 3.60 -9.70
C TYR A 28 6.74 3.55 -8.70
N LEU A 29 5.76 4.44 -8.85
CA LEU A 29 4.56 4.48 -8.00
C LEU A 29 3.75 3.18 -8.16
N TYR A 30 3.64 2.64 -9.38
CA TYR A 30 3.00 1.36 -9.62
C TYR A 30 3.69 0.21 -8.86
N LEU A 31 5.01 0.11 -8.98
CA LEU A 31 5.82 -0.92 -8.31
C LEU A 31 5.73 -0.82 -6.77
N THR A 32 5.65 0.40 -6.24
CA THR A 32 5.55 0.67 -4.80
C THR A 32 4.12 0.74 -4.27
N LYS A 33 3.11 0.55 -5.12
CA LYS A 33 1.67 0.71 -4.81
C LYS A 33 1.32 2.12 -4.29
N GLY A 34 2.04 3.14 -4.74
CA GLY A 34 1.74 4.54 -4.50
C GLY A 34 0.56 5.05 -5.33
N GLU A 35 0.03 6.20 -4.96
CA GLU A 35 -1.04 6.87 -5.70
C GLU A 35 -0.48 7.54 -6.97
N ILE A 36 -1.07 7.23 -8.12
CA ILE A 36 -0.70 7.84 -9.40
C ILE A 36 -1.78 8.86 -9.77
N SER A 37 -1.41 10.13 -9.86
CA SER A 37 -2.27 11.20 -10.35
C SER A 37 -1.64 11.85 -11.57
N ALA A 38 -2.37 11.87 -12.67
CA ALA A 38 -1.98 12.54 -13.90
C ALA A 38 -3.22 12.81 -14.77
N ASN A 39 -3.13 13.86 -15.58
CA ASN A 39 -4.19 14.20 -16.51
C ASN A 39 -3.95 13.51 -17.87
N PHE A 40 -4.91 12.69 -18.32
CA PHE A 40 -4.80 11.96 -19.59
C PHE A 40 -4.62 12.87 -20.81
N SER A 41 -5.18 14.09 -20.81
CA SER A 41 -5.12 14.98 -21.99
C SER A 41 -3.71 15.42 -22.32
N ASP A 42 -2.84 15.52 -21.31
CA ASP A 42 -1.54 16.18 -21.41
C ASP A 42 -0.42 15.19 -21.78
N LEU A 43 -0.76 13.89 -21.87
CA LEU A 43 0.17 12.80 -22.11
C LEU A 43 0.27 12.37 -23.57
N GLY A 44 1.48 11.97 -23.98
CA GLY A 44 1.72 11.32 -25.27
C GLY A 44 1.06 9.94 -25.36
N PRO A 45 0.95 9.34 -26.57
CA PRO A 45 0.26 8.07 -26.76
C PRO A 45 0.82 6.92 -25.92
N ILE A 46 2.15 6.80 -25.80
CA ILE A 46 2.80 5.75 -24.99
C ILE A 46 2.56 6.01 -23.50
N ASP A 47 2.67 7.25 -23.05
CA ASP A 47 2.49 7.61 -21.64
C ASP A 47 1.03 7.42 -21.20
N LYS A 48 0.07 7.60 -22.10
CA LYS A 48 -1.35 7.23 -21.87
C LYS A 48 -1.52 5.74 -21.64
N VAL A 49 -0.82 4.90 -22.40
CA VAL A 49 -0.81 3.44 -22.18
C VAL A 49 -0.14 3.12 -20.84
N CYS A 50 0.97 3.77 -20.50
CA CYS A 50 1.63 3.63 -19.18
C CYS A 50 0.67 3.98 -18.04
N LEU A 51 0.07 5.17 -18.08
CA LEU A 51 -0.87 5.61 -17.06
C LEU A 51 -2.02 4.61 -16.90
N ALA A 52 -2.66 4.22 -18.00
CA ALA A 52 -3.78 3.28 -18.00
C ALA A 52 -3.40 1.90 -17.47
N ALA A 53 -2.26 1.34 -17.93
CA ALA A 53 -1.77 0.04 -17.47
C ALA A 53 -1.49 0.03 -15.96
N PHE A 54 -0.87 1.10 -15.46
CA PHE A 54 -0.46 1.21 -14.06
C PHE A 54 -1.59 1.60 -13.10
N THR A 55 -2.63 2.28 -13.59
CA THR A 55 -3.82 2.67 -12.78
C THR A 55 -5.02 1.76 -13.01
N LYS A 56 -4.96 0.83 -13.98
CA LYS A 56 -6.08 -0.01 -14.44
C LYS A 56 -7.28 0.80 -14.96
N ILE A 57 -7.07 2.04 -15.39
CA ILE A 57 -8.09 2.86 -16.02
C ILE A 57 -8.30 2.37 -17.45
N GLN A 58 -9.54 2.04 -17.81
CA GLN A 58 -9.90 1.67 -19.18
C GLN A 58 -10.24 2.93 -19.98
N ASN A 59 -9.73 3.01 -21.20
CA ASN A 59 -10.06 4.04 -22.17
C ASN A 59 -10.11 3.41 -23.56
N GLN A 60 -11.21 3.63 -24.29
CA GLN A 60 -11.49 3.00 -25.59
C GLN A 60 -10.48 3.38 -26.68
N ASP A 61 -9.84 4.55 -26.57
CA ASP A 61 -8.84 5.00 -27.55
C ASP A 61 -7.49 4.26 -27.42
N LEU A 62 -7.27 3.54 -26.32
CA LEU A 62 -6.00 2.87 -26.05
C LEU A 62 -5.82 1.60 -26.86
N ASP A 63 -6.89 0.86 -27.15
CA ASP A 63 -6.81 -0.38 -27.95
C ASP A 63 -6.23 -0.09 -29.34
N ALA A 64 -6.66 1.01 -29.96
CA ALA A 64 -6.13 1.47 -31.25
C ALA A 64 -4.64 1.86 -31.15
N ILE A 65 -4.23 2.52 -30.08
CA ILE A 65 -2.82 2.90 -29.85
C ILE A 65 -1.96 1.65 -29.67
N VAL A 66 -2.42 0.68 -28.86
CA VAL A 66 -1.71 -0.57 -28.58
C VAL A 66 -1.57 -1.40 -29.84
N GLU A 67 -2.65 -1.64 -30.59
CA GLU A 67 -2.61 -2.40 -31.83
C GLU A 67 -1.76 -1.70 -32.91
N ARG A 68 -1.80 -0.37 -33.02
CA ARG A 68 -0.92 0.37 -33.93
C ARG A 68 0.56 0.18 -33.59
N ASN A 69 0.91 0.26 -32.32
CA ASN A 69 2.29 0.09 -31.87
C ASN A 69 2.76 -1.36 -32.02
N LYS A 70 1.93 -2.35 -31.73
CA LYS A 70 2.26 -3.78 -31.95
C LYS A 70 2.59 -4.11 -33.39
N ASN A 71 1.86 -3.50 -34.33
CA ASN A 71 2.05 -3.73 -35.77
C ASN A 71 3.10 -2.80 -36.39
N ALA A 72 3.63 -1.83 -35.63
CA ALA A 72 4.68 -0.96 -36.11
C ALA A 72 6.00 -1.74 -36.22
N ARG A 73 6.82 -1.40 -37.22
CA ARG A 73 8.17 -1.96 -37.31
C ARG A 73 8.97 -1.50 -36.09
N PRO A 74 9.65 -2.41 -35.36
CA PRO A 74 10.46 -2.02 -34.22
C PRO A 74 11.64 -1.16 -34.69
N VAL A 75 11.65 0.09 -34.25
CA VAL A 75 12.76 1.04 -34.46
C VAL A 75 13.39 1.34 -33.11
N ALA A 76 14.71 1.17 -33.02
CA ALA A 76 15.48 1.42 -31.80
C ALA A 76 15.22 2.83 -31.27
N GLY A 77 15.01 2.95 -29.96
CA GLY A 77 14.76 4.23 -29.28
C GLY A 77 13.35 4.79 -29.39
N SER A 78 12.49 4.25 -30.26
CA SER A 78 11.11 4.73 -30.43
C SER A 78 10.06 3.66 -30.13
N HIS A 79 10.35 2.40 -30.45
CA HIS A 79 9.38 1.32 -30.23
C HIS A 79 9.33 0.93 -28.75
N PHE A 80 8.11 0.67 -28.25
CA PHE A 80 7.87 0.36 -26.84
C PHE A 80 8.70 -0.82 -26.32
N SER A 81 9.05 -1.76 -27.21
CA SER A 81 9.83 -2.95 -26.86
C SER A 81 11.30 -2.70 -26.51
N TYR A 82 11.85 -1.50 -26.76
CA TYR A 82 13.24 -1.18 -26.40
C TYR A 82 13.36 -0.51 -25.02
N ASN A 83 12.25 -0.12 -24.40
CA ASN A 83 12.25 0.55 -23.11
C ASN A 83 11.49 -0.32 -22.10
N LEU A 84 12.16 -0.73 -21.01
CA LEU A 84 11.60 -1.60 -19.98
C LEU A 84 10.22 -1.13 -19.49
N ILE A 85 10.07 0.16 -19.19
CA ILE A 85 8.84 0.73 -18.62
C ILE A 85 7.69 0.64 -19.62
N SER A 86 7.94 1.05 -20.86
CA SER A 86 6.95 1.03 -21.94
C SER A 86 6.56 -0.42 -22.26
N LEU A 87 7.55 -1.32 -22.34
CA LEU A 87 7.32 -2.74 -22.56
C LEU A 87 6.45 -3.36 -21.45
N CYS A 88 6.76 -3.07 -20.19
CA CYS A 88 5.97 -3.54 -19.04
C CYS A 88 4.55 -2.99 -19.07
N ALA A 89 4.37 -1.69 -19.33
CA ALA A 89 3.04 -1.08 -19.46
C ALA A 89 2.19 -1.77 -20.54
N PHE A 90 2.76 -1.95 -21.73
CA PHE A 90 2.10 -2.61 -22.84
C PHE A 90 1.75 -4.07 -22.49
N ALA A 91 2.65 -4.80 -21.84
CA ALA A 91 2.42 -6.18 -21.43
C ALA A 91 1.43 -6.36 -20.28
N ILE A 92 1.32 -5.37 -19.39
CA ILE A 92 0.29 -5.32 -18.35
C ILE A 92 -1.08 -5.06 -18.98
N TYR A 93 -1.15 -4.17 -19.97
CA TYR A 93 -2.37 -3.84 -20.70
C TYR A 93 -2.83 -5.00 -21.60
N ASP A 94 -1.95 -5.55 -22.43
CA ASP A 94 -2.20 -6.70 -23.30
C ASP A 94 -1.22 -7.84 -23.00
N ARG A 95 -1.72 -8.87 -22.32
CA ARG A 95 -0.93 -10.04 -21.92
C ARG A 95 -0.29 -10.79 -23.09
N ARG A 96 -0.81 -10.68 -24.32
CA ARG A 96 -0.21 -11.31 -25.51
C ARG A 96 1.19 -10.76 -25.84
N ILE A 97 1.51 -9.56 -25.33
CA ILE A 97 2.83 -8.93 -25.49
C ILE A 97 3.89 -9.63 -24.63
N VAL A 98 3.50 -10.30 -23.54
CA VAL A 98 4.42 -11.05 -22.67
C VAL A 98 5.16 -12.11 -23.47
N ASP A 99 4.43 -12.94 -24.21
CA ASP A 99 5.04 -14.05 -24.96
C ASP A 99 5.79 -13.60 -26.21
N SER A 100 5.39 -12.49 -26.83
CA SER A 100 5.97 -12.01 -28.10
C SER A 100 7.16 -11.07 -27.91
N HIS A 101 7.17 -10.20 -26.90
CA HIS A 101 8.19 -9.15 -26.75
C HIS A 101 8.93 -9.21 -25.41
N VAL A 102 8.22 -9.43 -24.29
CA VAL A 102 8.85 -9.44 -22.96
C VAL A 102 9.87 -10.57 -22.83
N ARG A 103 9.56 -11.74 -23.41
CA ARG A 103 10.47 -12.89 -23.40
C ARG A 103 11.77 -12.64 -24.13
N ASP A 104 11.73 -12.02 -25.31
CA ASP A 104 12.92 -11.68 -26.08
C ASP A 104 13.76 -10.61 -25.36
N TYR A 105 13.10 -9.59 -24.79
CA TYR A 105 13.75 -8.56 -23.98
C TYR A 105 14.46 -9.16 -22.75
N PHE A 106 13.77 -10.03 -22.01
CA PHE A 106 14.30 -10.69 -20.83
C PHE A 106 15.57 -11.49 -21.12
N GLN A 107 15.66 -12.15 -22.27
CA GLN A 107 16.85 -12.93 -22.65
C GLN A 107 18.07 -12.07 -22.98
N LYS A 108 17.87 -10.83 -23.43
CA LYS A 108 18.93 -9.97 -23.97
C LYS A 108 19.46 -8.95 -22.97
N HIS A 109 18.85 -8.80 -21.80
CA HIS A 109 19.12 -7.68 -20.88
C HIS A 109 19.67 -8.13 -19.53
N GLY A 110 20.19 -7.15 -18.78
CA GLY A 110 20.88 -7.35 -17.51
C GLY A 110 19.98 -7.81 -16.36
N LEU A 111 20.61 -8.09 -15.22
CA LEU A 111 19.92 -8.67 -14.07
C LEU A 111 18.90 -7.70 -13.46
N LYS A 112 19.20 -6.39 -13.42
CA LYS A 112 18.23 -5.32 -13.09
C LYS A 112 16.90 -5.47 -13.83
N ASP A 113 16.93 -5.51 -15.16
CA ASP A 113 15.71 -5.56 -15.98
C ASP A 113 14.98 -6.90 -15.82
N LYS A 114 15.75 -7.99 -15.79
CA LYS A 114 15.24 -9.34 -15.52
C LYS A 114 14.50 -9.38 -14.18
N PHE A 115 15.06 -8.76 -13.13
CA PHE A 115 14.45 -8.69 -11.81
C PHE A 115 13.09 -7.99 -11.84
N ILE A 116 12.99 -6.83 -12.50
CA ILE A 116 11.73 -6.09 -12.62
C ILE A 116 10.68 -6.89 -13.39
N ILE A 117 11.06 -7.53 -14.50
CA ILE A 117 10.16 -8.39 -15.29
C ILE A 117 9.67 -9.57 -14.45
N ASN A 118 10.56 -10.23 -13.70
CA ASN A 118 10.18 -11.31 -12.80
C ASN A 118 9.25 -10.82 -11.68
N HIS A 119 9.50 -9.64 -11.10
CA HIS A 119 8.63 -9.07 -10.08
C HIS A 119 7.20 -8.86 -10.59
N LEU A 120 7.04 -8.43 -11.85
CA LEU A 120 5.73 -8.13 -12.45
C LEU A 120 5.00 -9.36 -13.00
N PHE A 121 5.74 -10.34 -13.52
CA PHE A 121 5.20 -11.45 -14.32
C PHE A 121 5.62 -12.84 -13.80
N GLY A 122 6.08 -12.93 -12.55
CA GLY A 122 6.89 -14.00 -11.91
C GLY A 122 6.58 -15.48 -12.16
N ASN A 123 5.45 -15.82 -12.78
CA ASN A 123 5.14 -17.18 -13.21
C ASN A 123 5.77 -17.56 -14.56
N SER A 124 6.24 -16.58 -15.35
CA SER A 124 6.71 -16.81 -16.73
C SER A 124 8.23 -16.70 -16.92
N PHE A 125 8.96 -16.25 -15.91
CA PHE A 125 10.38 -15.92 -16.02
C PHE A 125 11.16 -16.46 -14.83
N ILE A 126 12.20 -17.24 -15.08
CA ILE A 126 13.11 -17.73 -14.03
C ILE A 126 14.34 -16.83 -14.02
N LEU A 127 14.60 -16.17 -12.90
CA LEU A 127 15.83 -15.42 -12.71
C LEU A 127 17.02 -16.37 -12.63
N LYS A 128 18.01 -16.15 -13.50
CA LYS A 128 19.28 -16.87 -13.49
C LYS A 128 20.40 -15.87 -13.71
N ASN A 129 21.50 -16.06 -12.99
CA ASN A 129 22.73 -15.33 -13.20
C ASN A 129 23.49 -15.99 -14.35
N GLU A 130 23.61 -15.30 -15.47
CA GLU A 130 24.43 -15.71 -16.61
C GLU A 130 25.72 -14.90 -16.56
N ASN A 131 26.66 -15.32 -15.70
CA ASN A 131 28.04 -14.86 -15.55
C ASN A 131 28.37 -13.49 -16.18
N THR A 132 28.04 -12.39 -15.50
CA THR A 132 28.49 -11.04 -15.88
C THR A 132 29.76 -10.65 -15.13
N THR A 133 30.84 -10.39 -15.88
CA THR A 133 32.21 -10.17 -15.43
C THR A 133 32.53 -8.78 -14.86
N SER A 134 31.54 -7.92 -14.69
CA SER A 134 31.61 -6.78 -13.76
C SER A 134 30.19 -6.48 -13.33
N ILE A 135 29.89 -6.66 -12.06
CA ILE A 135 28.53 -6.56 -11.55
C ILE A 135 28.32 -5.11 -11.06
N PRO A 136 27.46 -4.29 -11.70
CA PRO A 136 27.00 -3.03 -11.11
C PRO A 136 26.50 -3.27 -9.68
N SER A 137 26.63 -2.28 -8.78
CA SER A 137 26.27 -2.45 -7.35
C SER A 137 24.85 -2.99 -7.15
N ILE A 138 23.91 -2.65 -8.04
CA ILE A 138 22.53 -3.15 -8.06
C ILE A 138 22.42 -4.62 -8.47
N ASP A 139 23.17 -5.07 -9.47
CA ASP A 139 23.12 -6.48 -9.90
C ASP A 139 23.72 -7.40 -8.82
N ALA A 140 24.73 -6.92 -8.08
CA ALA A 140 25.34 -7.66 -6.97
C ALA A 140 24.35 -7.79 -5.81
N LEU A 141 23.63 -6.70 -5.55
CA LEU A 141 22.54 -6.67 -4.58
C LEU A 141 21.44 -7.68 -4.93
N ILE A 142 21.04 -7.77 -6.21
CA ILE A 142 20.04 -8.75 -6.66
C ILE A 142 20.56 -10.19 -6.50
N ASP A 143 21.78 -10.44 -6.94
CA ASP A 143 22.38 -11.79 -6.91
C ASP A 143 22.48 -12.33 -5.48
N ASP A 144 23.06 -11.55 -4.55
CA ASP A 144 23.27 -12.02 -3.19
C ASP A 144 21.95 -12.14 -2.41
N ILE A 145 21.07 -11.14 -2.49
CA ILE A 145 19.84 -11.10 -1.68
C ILE A 145 18.72 -11.95 -2.28
N PHE A 146 18.53 -11.95 -3.61
CA PHE A 146 17.39 -12.60 -4.25
C PHE A 146 17.70 -13.98 -4.83
N LEU A 147 18.92 -14.20 -5.36
CA LEU A 147 19.28 -15.49 -5.94
C LEU A 147 19.97 -16.41 -4.94
N LYS A 148 20.99 -15.93 -4.24
CA LYS A 148 21.79 -16.74 -3.30
C LYS A 148 21.22 -16.77 -1.88
N ASN A 149 20.37 -15.80 -1.52
CA ASN A 149 19.90 -15.59 -0.14
C ASN A 149 21.07 -15.46 0.87
N GLN A 150 22.12 -14.75 0.47
CA GLN A 150 23.28 -14.41 1.28
C GLN A 150 23.12 -12.99 1.81
N PHE A 151 23.24 -12.83 3.13
CA PHE A 151 22.92 -11.57 3.81
C PHE A 151 24.07 -10.97 4.63
N GLU A 152 25.22 -11.66 4.67
CA GLU A 152 26.37 -11.32 5.53
C GLU A 152 26.86 -9.88 5.31
N ASP A 153 26.97 -9.45 4.04
CA ASP A 153 27.41 -8.11 3.64
C ASP A 153 26.26 -7.23 3.10
N ALA A 154 25.02 -7.65 3.27
CA ALA A 154 23.89 -7.07 2.53
C ALA A 154 23.59 -5.61 2.92
N LEU A 155 23.88 -5.20 4.16
CA LEU A 155 23.77 -3.79 4.56
C LEU A 155 24.82 -2.91 3.88
N ALA A 156 26.07 -3.38 3.74
CA ALA A 156 27.12 -2.64 3.06
C ALA A 156 26.82 -2.52 1.56
N LEU A 157 26.28 -3.57 0.95
CA LEU A 157 25.81 -3.57 -0.43
C LEU A 157 24.66 -2.58 -0.64
N ILE A 158 23.70 -2.49 0.29
CA ILE A 158 22.61 -1.51 0.21
C ILE A 158 23.13 -0.07 0.28
N ILE A 159 24.04 0.23 1.21
CA ILE A 159 24.59 1.58 1.36
C ILE A 159 25.30 1.99 0.06
N LYS A 160 26.17 1.13 -0.46
CA LYS A 160 26.87 1.37 -1.72
C LYS A 160 25.90 1.54 -2.89
N ALA A 161 24.90 0.67 -3.01
CA ALA A 161 23.89 0.77 -4.05
C ALA A 161 23.08 2.06 -3.94
N LEU A 162 22.81 2.56 -2.73
CA LEU A 162 22.08 3.83 -2.52
C LEU A 162 22.92 5.05 -2.91
N GLU A 163 24.24 5.01 -2.66
CA GLU A 163 25.17 6.04 -3.11
C GLU A 163 25.23 6.10 -4.65
N ASP A 164 25.34 4.94 -5.29
CA ASP A 164 25.41 4.81 -6.76
C ASP A 164 24.05 4.98 -7.45
N CYS A 165 22.93 4.93 -6.70
CA CYS A 165 21.57 4.93 -7.23
C CYS A 165 21.30 6.19 -8.05
N SER A 166 20.99 5.98 -9.32
CA SER A 166 20.78 7.05 -10.31
C SER A 166 19.35 7.13 -10.83
N ASP A 167 18.57 6.05 -10.70
CA ASP A 167 17.22 5.96 -11.23
C ASP A 167 16.21 5.36 -10.23
N PRO A 168 14.90 5.63 -10.37
CA PRO A 168 13.88 5.11 -9.44
C PRO A 168 13.76 3.59 -9.44
N ILE A 169 14.08 2.91 -10.55
CA ILE A 169 14.00 1.44 -10.65
C ILE A 169 15.08 0.81 -9.77
N GLU A 170 16.29 1.36 -9.77
CA GLU A 170 17.37 0.99 -8.85
C GLU A 170 16.96 1.22 -7.39
N LEU A 171 16.34 2.36 -7.10
CA LEU A 171 15.81 2.64 -5.76
C LEU A 171 14.74 1.64 -5.32
N PHE A 172 13.87 1.21 -6.24
CA PHE A 172 12.88 0.18 -5.96
C PHE A 172 13.56 -1.15 -5.59
N ILE A 173 14.59 -1.56 -6.33
CA ILE A 173 15.36 -2.78 -6.03
C ILE A 173 16.01 -2.68 -4.66
N ILE A 174 16.62 -1.55 -4.31
CA ILE A 174 17.20 -1.32 -2.98
C ILE A 174 16.15 -1.46 -1.87
N ARG A 175 14.96 -0.90 -2.07
CA ARG A 175 13.86 -0.99 -1.11
C ARG A 175 13.37 -2.42 -0.94
N GLN A 176 13.26 -3.18 -2.02
CA GLN A 176 12.91 -4.60 -1.97
C GLN A 176 13.98 -5.42 -1.26
N SER A 177 15.25 -5.16 -1.53
CA SER A 177 16.40 -5.77 -0.86
C SER A 177 16.37 -5.53 0.65
N TYR A 178 16.19 -4.27 1.06
CA TYR A 178 16.08 -3.89 2.46
C TYR A 178 14.89 -4.58 3.16
N SER A 179 13.74 -4.64 2.49
CA SER A 179 12.56 -5.33 3.00
C SER A 179 12.82 -6.82 3.20
N LYS A 180 13.44 -7.48 2.22
CA LYS A 180 13.79 -8.91 2.31
C LYS A 180 14.78 -9.18 3.44
N ILE A 181 15.87 -8.40 3.55
CA ILE A 181 16.82 -8.56 4.67
C ILE A 181 16.11 -8.37 6.02
N SER A 182 15.24 -7.37 6.14
CA SER A 182 14.53 -7.09 7.39
C SER A 182 13.63 -8.24 7.85
N GLN A 183 13.16 -9.08 6.92
CA GLN A 183 12.39 -10.29 7.22
C GLN A 183 13.28 -11.44 7.74
N PHE A 184 14.54 -11.52 7.32
CA PHE A 184 15.48 -12.59 7.70
C PHE A 184 16.39 -12.21 8.89
N HIS A 185 16.75 -10.94 9.02
CA HIS A 185 17.51 -10.38 10.14
C HIS A 185 16.57 -9.60 11.06
N SER A 186 15.70 -10.31 11.77
CA SER A 186 15.05 -9.77 12.95
C SER A 186 16.13 -9.37 13.95
N ASN A 187 16.47 -8.08 14.03
CA ASN A 187 17.32 -7.58 15.09
C ASN A 187 16.61 -7.92 16.42
N PRO A 188 17.17 -8.76 17.30
CA PRO A 188 16.48 -9.24 18.49
C PRO A 188 16.11 -8.10 19.46
N ALA A 189 16.77 -6.94 19.37
CA ALA A 189 16.37 -5.74 20.10
C ALA A 189 15.07 -5.13 19.53
N ILE A 190 14.95 -5.03 18.21
CA ILE A 190 13.75 -4.52 17.51
C ILE A 190 12.62 -5.54 17.58
N GLU A 191 12.90 -6.84 17.58
CA GLU A 191 11.91 -7.90 17.76
C GLU A 191 11.38 -7.94 19.20
N ARG A 192 12.26 -7.73 20.20
CA ARG A 192 11.85 -7.59 21.60
C ARG A 192 11.05 -6.32 21.83
N GLU A 193 11.44 -5.20 21.23
CA GLU A 193 10.72 -3.94 21.31
C GLU A 193 9.38 -4.00 20.57
N ASN A 194 9.32 -4.60 19.37
CA ASN A 194 8.08 -4.87 18.65
C ASN A 194 7.18 -5.89 19.37
N ARG A 195 7.74 -6.89 20.06
CA ARG A 195 6.97 -7.84 20.87
C ARG A 195 6.39 -7.16 22.10
N LEU A 196 7.18 -6.35 22.81
CA LEU A 196 6.71 -5.54 23.93
C LEU A 196 5.66 -4.52 23.48
N LEU A 197 5.88 -3.84 22.34
CA LEU A 197 4.89 -2.94 21.74
C LEU A 197 3.62 -3.68 21.31
N LYS A 198 3.71 -4.88 20.73
CA LYS A 198 2.56 -5.71 20.37
C LYS A 198 1.79 -6.19 21.61
N GLU A 199 2.50 -6.58 22.67
CA GLU A 199 1.90 -6.98 23.95
C GLU A 199 1.25 -5.77 24.65
N GLU A 200 1.89 -4.60 24.67
CA GLU A 200 1.32 -3.35 25.18
C GLU A 200 0.12 -2.88 24.35
N LEU A 201 0.17 -3.00 23.03
CA LEU A 201 -0.97 -2.72 22.14
C LEU A 201 -2.11 -3.71 22.34
N ALA A 202 -1.83 -5.00 22.56
CA ALA A 202 -2.85 -5.99 22.87
C ALA A 202 -3.50 -5.72 24.25
N LEU A 203 -2.70 -5.34 25.25
CA LEU A 203 -3.19 -4.90 26.56
C LEU A 203 -3.98 -3.59 26.47
N PHE A 204 -3.56 -2.66 25.62
CA PHE A 204 -4.28 -1.42 25.35
C PHE A 204 -5.61 -1.67 24.64
N THR A 205 -5.61 -2.50 23.59
CA THR A 205 -6.80 -2.87 22.80
C THR A 205 -7.81 -3.61 23.68
N SER A 206 -7.36 -4.54 24.52
CA SER A 206 -8.23 -5.22 25.49
C SER A 206 -8.74 -4.29 26.60
N SER A 207 -7.95 -3.30 27.05
CA SER A 207 -8.38 -2.28 28.01
C SER A 207 -9.41 -1.32 27.40
N VAL A 208 -9.23 -0.92 26.14
CA VAL A 208 -10.19 -0.09 25.39
C VAL A 208 -11.48 -0.87 25.12
N ASN A 209 -11.39 -2.11 24.64
CA ASN A 209 -12.57 -2.96 24.43
C ASN A 209 -13.33 -3.20 25.73
N ARG A 210 -12.64 -3.47 26.84
CA ARG A 210 -13.28 -3.64 28.16
C ARG A 210 -13.94 -2.35 28.67
N LYS A 211 -13.40 -1.17 28.32
CA LYS A 211 -14.03 0.12 28.63
C LYS A 211 -15.23 0.41 27.72
N ALA A 212 -15.15 0.03 26.45
CA ALA A 212 -16.26 0.10 25.51
C ALA A 212 -17.40 -0.84 25.94
N ASP A 213 -17.09 -2.08 26.31
CA ASP A 213 -18.05 -3.06 26.83
C ASP A 213 -18.70 -2.59 28.13
N ARG A 214 -17.92 -1.96 29.03
CA ARG A 214 -18.48 -1.33 30.25
C ARG A 214 -19.38 -0.15 29.92
N PHE A 215 -19.02 0.67 28.93
CA PHE A 215 -19.83 1.80 28.51
C PHE A 215 -21.15 1.32 27.89
N VAL A 216 -21.11 0.34 26.99
CA VAL A 216 -22.29 -0.32 26.41
C VAL A 216 -23.13 -0.98 27.51
N GLY A 217 -22.49 -1.65 28.46
CA GLY A 217 -23.15 -2.27 29.62
C GLY A 217 -23.85 -1.26 30.54
N ILE A 218 -23.23 -0.11 30.82
CA ILE A 218 -23.85 0.97 31.58
C ILE A 218 -25.03 1.58 30.81
N LEU A 219 -24.90 1.72 29.49
CA LEU A 219 -25.95 2.27 28.62
C LEU A 219 -27.15 1.33 28.48
N THR A 220 -26.92 0.01 28.54
CA THR A 220 -27.99 -0.99 28.61
C THR A 220 -28.63 -1.06 30.00
N LEU A 221 -27.83 -0.99 31.07
CA LEU A 221 -28.33 -0.94 32.45
C LEU A 221 -29.11 0.34 32.77
N SER A 222 -28.75 1.47 32.18
CA SER A 222 -29.50 2.73 32.34
C SER A 222 -30.85 2.70 31.60
N PHE A 223 -31.02 1.81 30.62
CA PHE A 223 -32.27 1.61 29.89
C PHE A 223 -33.31 0.80 30.68
N LEU A 224 -32.87 -0.10 31.57
CA LEU A 224 -33.75 -0.91 32.43
C LEU A 224 -34.72 -0.10 33.33
N PRO A 225 -34.28 0.92 34.09
CA PRO A 225 -35.20 1.74 34.87
C PRO A 225 -36.12 2.60 33.98
N PHE A 226 -35.70 2.92 32.75
CA PHE A 226 -36.55 3.59 31.78
C PHE A 226 -37.71 2.69 31.33
N CYS A 227 -37.44 1.42 31.03
CA CYS A 227 -38.50 0.42 30.75
C CYS A 227 -39.46 0.24 31.93
N PHE A 228 -38.96 0.28 33.17
CA PHE A 228 -39.81 0.19 34.36
C PHE A 228 -40.71 1.42 34.54
N LEU A 229 -40.20 2.62 34.27
CA LEU A 229 -40.97 3.87 34.28
C LEU A 229 -42.03 3.90 33.15
N ILE A 230 -41.70 3.35 31.98
CA ILE A 230 -42.64 3.17 30.87
C ILE A 230 -43.83 2.33 31.33
N ILE A 231 -43.58 1.15 31.90
CA ILE A 231 -44.66 0.25 32.37
C ILE A 231 -45.50 0.92 33.46
N LYS A 232 -44.87 1.60 34.42
CA LYS A 232 -45.58 2.24 35.54
C LYS A 232 -46.48 3.38 35.10
N TRP A 233 -46.08 4.17 34.10
CA TRP A 233 -46.83 5.35 33.64
C TRP A 233 -47.61 5.14 32.35
N TRP A 234 -47.59 3.91 31.81
CA TRP A 234 -48.27 3.51 30.57
C TRP A 234 -49.76 3.84 30.63
N ASP A 235 -50.45 3.29 31.63
CA ASP A 235 -51.90 3.43 31.80
C ASP A 235 -52.29 4.70 32.55
N GLU A 236 -51.50 5.14 33.55
CA GLU A 236 -51.86 6.27 34.42
C GLU A 236 -51.90 7.63 33.70
N LYS A 237 -51.11 7.79 32.62
CA LYS A 237 -50.99 9.08 31.91
C LYS A 237 -51.35 9.02 30.43
N GLY A 238 -51.87 7.88 29.94
CA GLY A 238 -52.22 7.70 28.53
C GLY A 238 -51.04 7.95 27.58
N LEU A 239 -49.83 7.55 28.00
CA LEU A 239 -48.57 7.82 27.29
C LEU A 239 -48.34 6.88 26.10
N GLU A 240 -49.24 5.94 25.86
CA GLU A 240 -49.15 4.93 24.79
C GLU A 240 -48.85 5.55 23.42
N SER A 241 -49.56 6.63 23.06
CA SER A 241 -49.37 7.33 21.78
C SER A 241 -48.03 8.09 21.70
N ILE A 242 -47.56 8.64 22.82
CA ILE A 242 -46.27 9.35 22.88
C ILE A 242 -45.11 8.35 22.81
N PHE A 243 -45.19 7.24 23.53
CA PHE A 243 -44.14 6.22 23.50
C PHE A 243 -44.10 5.44 22.19
N THR A 244 -45.24 5.13 21.58
CA THR A 244 -45.27 4.53 20.23
C THR A 244 -44.70 5.49 19.18
N ALA A 245 -45.03 6.79 19.24
CA ALA A 245 -44.43 7.79 18.37
C ALA A 245 -42.92 7.94 18.61
N TRP A 246 -42.45 7.89 19.86
CA TRP A 246 -41.05 7.99 20.20
C TRP A 246 -40.24 6.74 19.79
N ALA A 247 -40.80 5.55 19.99
CA ALA A 247 -40.21 4.28 19.54
C ALA A 247 -40.14 4.23 18.00
N ALA A 248 -41.19 4.66 17.31
CA ALA A 248 -41.18 4.79 15.85
C ALA A 248 -40.13 5.81 15.39
N ALA A 249 -39.99 6.95 16.08
CA ALA A 249 -38.98 7.95 15.77
C ALA A 249 -37.56 7.40 15.96
N ILE A 250 -37.29 6.65 17.04
CA ILE A 250 -36.00 5.97 17.25
C ILE A 250 -35.75 4.95 16.15
N TYR A 251 -36.74 4.13 15.80
CA TYR A 251 -36.60 3.13 14.76
C TYR A 251 -36.33 3.75 13.38
N ILE A 252 -37.00 4.85 13.04
CA ILE A 252 -36.74 5.64 11.83
C ILE A 252 -35.35 6.26 11.88
N LEU A 253 -34.91 6.73 13.05
CA LEU A 253 -33.59 7.34 13.24
C LEU A 253 -32.48 6.28 13.17
N GLU A 254 -32.71 5.07 13.69
CA GLU A 254 -31.84 3.90 13.56
C GLU A 254 -31.76 3.41 12.11
N ILE A 255 -32.87 3.34 11.39
CA ILE A 255 -32.87 3.01 9.95
C ILE A 255 -32.17 4.11 9.15
N GLY A 256 -32.39 5.38 9.49
CA GLY A 256 -31.74 6.53 8.88
C GLY A 256 -30.24 6.53 9.13
N LEU A 257 -29.80 6.32 10.36
CA LEU A 257 -28.40 6.14 10.73
C LEU A 257 -27.81 4.90 10.06
N TYR A 258 -28.52 3.77 10.04
CA TYR A 258 -28.08 2.55 9.38
C TYR A 258 -27.94 2.75 7.88
N GLN A 259 -28.85 3.49 7.22
CA GLN A 259 -28.74 3.80 5.79
C GLN A 259 -27.65 4.84 5.50
N VAL A 260 -27.46 5.85 6.35
CA VAL A 260 -26.40 6.86 6.22
C VAL A 260 -25.02 6.25 6.51
N LEU A 261 -24.91 5.39 7.52
CA LEU A 261 -23.72 4.61 7.81
C LEU A 261 -23.48 3.62 6.67
N LYS A 262 -24.43 2.75 6.30
CA LYS A 262 -24.29 1.78 5.19
C LYS A 262 -23.99 2.42 3.82
N LYS A 263 -24.45 3.64 3.53
CA LYS A 263 -24.12 4.37 2.28
C LYS A 263 -22.81 5.17 2.34
N ARG A 264 -22.23 5.42 3.52
CA ARG A 264 -21.09 6.36 3.65
C ARG A 264 -19.92 5.88 4.50
N PHE A 265 -20.07 4.81 5.29
CA PHE A 265 -19.05 4.27 6.18
C PHE A 265 -19.31 2.78 6.47
N SER A 266 -18.31 1.92 6.25
CA SER A 266 -18.35 0.61 6.89
C SER A 266 -18.45 0.80 8.42
N LEU A 267 -19.27 -0.02 9.10
CA LEU A 267 -19.43 0.09 10.56
C LEU A 267 -18.08 -0.08 11.27
N ASP A 268 -17.19 -0.84 10.64
CA ASP A 268 -15.77 -0.97 10.97
C ASP A 268 -15.02 0.36 10.85
N GLU A 269 -15.11 1.10 9.74
CA GLU A 269 -14.49 2.44 9.61
C GLU A 269 -15.04 3.46 10.62
N PHE A 270 -16.32 3.37 11.01
CA PHE A 270 -16.88 4.28 12.02
C PHE A 270 -16.32 3.95 13.41
N LEU A 271 -16.30 2.67 13.78
CA LEU A 271 -15.68 2.21 15.03
C LEU A 271 -14.18 2.51 15.05
N GLU A 272 -13.50 2.40 13.92
CA GLU A 272 -12.11 2.76 13.72
C GLU A 272 -11.90 4.28 13.85
N LYS A 273 -12.76 5.12 13.25
CA LYS A 273 -12.68 6.58 13.41
C LYS A 273 -13.00 7.06 14.82
N LEU A 274 -13.94 6.40 15.50
CA LEU A 274 -14.27 6.67 16.89
C LEU A 274 -13.11 6.26 17.80
N SER A 275 -12.55 5.06 17.61
CA SER A 275 -11.38 4.59 18.34
C SER A 275 -10.17 5.50 18.09
N LEU A 276 -9.92 5.92 16.84
CA LEU A 276 -8.88 6.88 16.47
C LEU A 276 -9.08 8.25 17.14
N ARG A 277 -10.32 8.73 17.30
CA ARG A 277 -10.60 10.00 18.01
C ARG A 277 -10.37 9.88 19.52
N VAL A 278 -10.81 8.78 20.13
CA VAL A 278 -10.60 8.50 21.56
C VAL A 278 -9.10 8.32 21.85
N VAL A 279 -8.40 7.60 20.98
CA VAL A 279 -6.94 7.42 21.03
C VAL A 279 -6.24 8.77 20.86
N LYS A 280 -6.57 9.59 19.84
CA LYS A 280 -6.00 10.95 19.68
C LYS A 280 -6.20 11.82 20.91
N TRP A 281 -7.39 11.80 21.51
CA TRP A 281 -7.70 12.56 22.71
C TRP A 281 -6.85 12.11 23.90
N TRP A 282 -6.73 10.80 24.10
CA TRP A 282 -5.92 10.22 25.19
C TRP A 282 -4.42 10.49 25.01
N PHE A 283 -3.89 10.36 23.79
CA PHE A 283 -2.50 10.69 23.47
C PHE A 283 -2.19 12.18 23.67
N LYS A 284 -3.15 13.06 23.35
CA LYS A 284 -3.06 14.50 23.64
C LYS A 284 -3.00 14.78 25.15
N VAL A 285 -3.76 14.03 25.96
CA VAL A 285 -3.72 14.13 27.44
C VAL A 285 -2.38 13.65 28.00
N HIS A 286 -1.78 12.62 27.40
CA HIS A 286 -0.51 12.02 27.86
C HIS A 286 0.76 12.53 27.15
N LYS A 287 0.65 13.56 26.29
CA LYS A 287 1.76 14.14 25.51
C LYS A 287 2.56 13.12 24.67
N LEU A 288 1.92 12.04 24.25
CA LEU A 288 2.53 11.03 23.38
C LEU A 288 2.25 11.38 21.92
N ASP A 289 3.26 11.25 21.05
CA ASP A 289 3.13 11.62 19.64
C ASP A 289 2.32 10.55 18.88
N TYR A 290 1.05 10.89 18.63
CA TYR A 290 0.09 10.06 17.90
C TYR A 290 0.59 9.64 16.50
N ARG A 291 1.50 10.41 15.89
CA ARG A 291 2.06 10.09 14.56
C ARG A 291 2.86 8.78 14.55
N ILE A 292 3.53 8.46 15.66
CA ILE A 292 4.35 7.25 15.79
C ILE A 292 3.45 6.01 15.83
N VAL A 293 2.36 6.07 16.59
CA VAL A 293 1.44 4.92 16.76
C VAL A 293 0.59 4.68 15.52
N ARG A 294 0.16 5.73 14.82
CA ARG A 294 -0.54 5.59 13.54
C ARG A 294 0.30 4.83 12.50
N LYS A 295 1.59 5.13 12.46
CA LYS A 295 2.56 4.47 11.57
C LYS A 295 2.68 2.97 11.87
N LEU A 296 2.67 2.61 13.16
CA LEU A 296 2.72 1.21 13.61
C LEU A 296 1.40 0.43 13.39
N LEU A 297 0.26 1.13 13.32
CA LEU A 297 -1.04 0.52 13.00
C LEU A 297 -1.23 0.31 11.49
N GLU A 298 -0.79 1.27 10.67
CA GLU A 298 -0.80 1.16 9.20
C GLU A 298 0.15 0.04 8.72
N GLU A 299 1.22 -0.26 9.47
CA GLU A 299 2.10 -1.42 9.23
C GLU A 299 1.47 -2.78 9.61
N ARG A 300 0.28 -2.79 10.25
CA ARG A 300 -0.40 -4.02 10.73
C ARG A 300 -1.52 -4.50 9.79
N GLU A 301 -1.95 -3.68 8.84
CA GLU A 301 -3.03 -4.01 7.87
C GLU A 301 -2.50 -4.46 6.49
N VAL A 302 -1.20 -4.77 6.40
CA VAL A 302 -0.55 -5.41 5.24
C VAL A 302 -0.21 -6.86 5.53
#